data_AF-A0A439CQ57-F1
#
_entry.id   AF-A0A439CQ57-F1
#
_cell.length_a   1.000
_cell.length_b   1.000
_cell.length_c   1.000
_cell.angle_alpha   90.00
_cell.angle_beta   90.00
_cell.angle_gamma   90.00
#
_symmetry.space_group_name_H-M   'P 1'
#
loop_
_entity.id
_entity.type
_entity.pdbx_description
1 polymer ?
#
loop_
_entity_poly.entity_id
_entity_poly.type
_entity_poly.pdbx_seq_one_letter_code
_entity_poly.pdbx_strand_id
1 'polypeptide(L)'
;MAESFSRQTSLDGHEAFQLRENIRARAISIAQTIDGPEQAMKSICRGYNTCTALRICLDKELARLVEKYSAVARLPSLLQDTDHRFPSPGKTAYNTVYNTTLDFYSFSSKFDHKRALDYAMSMENLAQAQLPFFERAYPCERLEATTHFIDVAGGLGYTSHILAQRFTEASFDVQDYPYIVEMAQKKCPDALKGRISFTAHDMLLAQPEIDRNLYPFTVLLLKIILHDHCDEECKAILKNLLSAMDKNDRILVIDTVIPEVGGSLSSSFSDVIQLSMFGSGHRTTKEFLALFHGCGVEVVVDMFSGGAVEEFDGMMVFEVRLA
;
A
#
# COMPACT_ATOMS: atom_id res chain seq x y z
N MET A 1 0.69 29.50 0.92
CA MET A 1 0.12 30.79 1.38
C MET A 1 -0.50 30.56 2.74
N ALA A 2 -0.21 31.42 3.71
CA ALA A 2 -0.71 31.28 5.08
C ALA A 2 -2.11 31.90 5.18
N GLU A 3 -3.07 31.14 5.68
CA GLU A 3 -4.38 31.64 6.11
C GLU A 3 -4.60 31.27 7.57
N SER A 4 -5.01 32.25 8.36
CA SER A 4 -5.49 32.03 9.72
C SER A 4 -6.94 31.53 9.67
N PHE A 5 -7.21 30.33 10.17
CA PHE A 5 -8.57 29.85 10.38
C PHE A 5 -8.93 29.85 11.87
N SER A 6 -10.01 30.54 12.19
CA SER A 6 -10.63 30.50 13.51
C SER A 6 -11.27 29.13 13.76
N ARG A 7 -11.01 28.53 14.93
CA ARG A 7 -11.79 27.39 15.42
C ARG A 7 -13.26 27.79 15.58
N GLN A 8 -14.12 27.19 14.76
CA GLN A 8 -15.51 26.77 15.00
C GLN A 8 -16.17 26.60 13.62
N THR A 9 -16.65 25.42 13.25
CA THR A 9 -17.97 24.94 13.67
C THR A 9 -17.94 23.43 13.97
N SER A 10 -18.08 23.07 15.24
CA SER A 10 -18.59 21.75 15.60
C SER A 10 -20.06 21.69 15.21
N LEU A 11 -20.45 20.78 14.32
CA LEU A 11 -21.86 20.47 14.08
C LEU A 11 -22.48 20.06 15.41
N ASP A 12 -23.59 20.69 15.80
CA ASP A 12 -24.30 20.25 17.00
C ASP A 12 -24.91 18.85 16.80
N GLY A 13 -25.37 18.23 17.89
CA GLY A 13 -25.91 16.87 17.83
C GLY A 13 -27.10 16.71 16.88
N HIS A 14 -27.85 17.78 16.61
CA HIS A 14 -28.98 17.79 15.70
C HIS A 14 -28.53 17.98 14.25
N GLU A 15 -27.58 18.88 13.97
CA GLU A 15 -26.99 19.08 12.66
C GLU A 15 -26.21 17.84 12.20
N ALA A 16 -25.46 17.20 13.11
CA ALA A 16 -24.79 15.93 12.86
C ALA A 16 -25.79 14.79 12.59
N PHE A 17 -26.95 14.79 13.25
CA PHE A 17 -28.03 13.83 13.00
C PHE A 17 -28.71 14.05 11.65
N GLN A 18 -29.04 15.30 11.31
CA GLN A 18 -29.63 15.65 10.02
C GLN A 18 -28.67 15.38 8.86
N LEU A 19 -27.37 15.64 9.05
CA LEU A 19 -26.34 15.27 8.07
C LEU A 19 -26.29 13.75 7.86
N ARG A 20 -26.37 12.94 8.93
CA ARG A 20 -26.44 11.47 8.84
C ARG A 20 -27.69 11.01 8.10
N GLU A 21 -28.85 11.59 8.38
CA GLU A 21 -30.10 11.21 7.72
C GLU A 21 -30.13 11.64 6.24
N ASN A 22 -29.55 12.80 5.89
CA ASN A 22 -29.38 13.24 4.50
C ASN A 22 -28.39 12.35 3.73
N ILE A 23 -27.28 11.95 4.34
CA ILE A 23 -26.33 10.99 3.78
C ILE A 23 -27.01 9.64 3.57
N ARG A 24 -27.83 9.20 4.53
CA ARG A 24 -28.60 7.94 4.47
C ARG A 24 -29.63 7.95 3.35
N ALA A 25 -30.42 9.00 3.23
CA ALA A 25 -31.41 9.15 2.17
C ALA A 25 -30.76 9.15 0.78
N ARG A 26 -29.62 9.83 0.62
CA ARG A 26 -28.86 9.86 -0.62
C ARG A 26 -28.22 8.50 -0.95
N ALA A 27 -27.70 7.79 0.05
CA ALA A 27 -27.18 6.44 -0.10
C ALA A 27 -28.27 5.44 -0.54
N ILE A 28 -29.47 5.54 0.02
CA ILE A 28 -30.62 4.70 -0.35
C ILE A 28 -31.06 4.98 -1.79
N SER A 29 -31.17 6.26 -2.17
CA SER A 29 -31.54 6.66 -3.53
C SER A 29 -30.54 6.19 -4.58
N ILE A 30 -29.24 6.22 -4.28
CA ILE A 30 -28.18 5.75 -5.19
C ILE A 30 -28.14 4.22 -5.25
N ALA A 31 -28.32 3.53 -4.12
CA ALA A 31 -28.40 2.07 -4.09
C ALA A 31 -29.55 1.50 -4.94
N GLN A 32 -30.61 2.28 -5.16
CA GLN A 32 -31.73 1.95 -6.04
C GLN A 32 -31.41 2.14 -7.54
N THR A 33 -30.31 2.81 -7.89
CA THR A 33 -29.88 3.06 -9.28
C THR A 33 -28.78 2.10 -9.77
N ILE A 34 -28.35 1.14 -8.95
CA ILE A 34 -27.23 0.24 -9.24
C ILE A 34 -27.75 -1.11 -9.75
N ASP A 35 -27.47 -1.43 -11.01
CA ASP A 35 -27.77 -2.73 -11.62
C ASP A 35 -26.69 -3.76 -11.28
N GLY A 36 -26.90 -4.47 -10.16
CA GLY A 36 -26.15 -5.66 -9.80
C GLY A 36 -24.81 -5.45 -9.08
N PRO A 37 -24.27 -6.52 -8.47
CA PRO A 37 -23.14 -6.46 -7.54
C PRO A 37 -21.80 -6.06 -8.19
N GLU A 38 -21.61 -6.32 -9.49
CA GLU A 38 -20.36 -5.99 -10.19
C GLU A 38 -20.26 -4.49 -10.53
N GLN A 39 -21.38 -3.87 -10.91
CA GLN A 39 -21.48 -2.43 -11.17
C GLN A 39 -21.38 -1.63 -9.85
N ALA A 40 -21.89 -2.20 -8.75
CA ALA A 40 -21.70 -1.67 -7.40
C ALA A 40 -20.21 -1.61 -7.03
N MET A 41 -19.45 -2.69 -7.28
CA MET A 41 -18.03 -2.77 -6.97
C MET A 41 -17.19 -1.79 -7.79
N LYS A 42 -17.47 -1.67 -9.11
CA LYS A 42 -16.83 -0.68 -10.00
C LYS A 42 -17.13 0.77 -9.61
N SER A 43 -18.31 1.03 -9.02
CA SER A 43 -18.72 2.36 -8.55
C SER A 43 -18.16 2.69 -7.16
N ILE A 44 -18.01 1.69 -6.29
CA ILE A 44 -17.38 1.81 -4.95
C ILE A 44 -15.89 2.12 -5.07
N CYS A 45 -15.18 1.48 -6.01
CA CYS A 45 -13.76 1.73 -6.26
C CYS A 45 -13.46 3.13 -6.84
N ARG A 46 -14.48 3.89 -7.28
CA ARG A 46 -14.32 5.17 -7.98
C ARG A 46 -14.69 6.41 -7.16
N GLY A 47 -15.00 6.25 -5.88
CA GLY A 47 -14.94 7.35 -4.91
C GLY A 47 -16.21 7.55 -4.09
N TYR A 48 -16.31 6.93 -2.91
CA TYR A 48 -17.24 7.35 -1.85
C TYR A 48 -16.81 6.91 -0.44
N ASN A 49 -17.32 7.62 0.55
CA ASN A 49 -16.88 7.69 1.94
C ASN A 49 -17.31 6.47 2.79
N THR A 50 -16.41 6.07 3.68
CA THR A 50 -16.32 4.79 4.43
C THR A 50 -17.59 4.28 5.13
N CYS A 51 -18.43 5.15 5.71
CA CYS A 51 -19.60 4.70 6.49
C CYS A 51 -20.72 4.09 5.63
N THR A 52 -20.90 4.58 4.40
CA THR A 52 -21.91 4.07 3.48
C THR A 52 -21.48 2.72 2.89
N ALA A 53 -20.19 2.56 2.60
CA ALA A 53 -19.62 1.30 2.13
C ALA A 53 -19.77 0.19 3.19
N LEU A 54 -19.42 0.46 4.45
CA LEU A 54 -19.60 -0.48 5.57
C LEU A 54 -21.06 -0.88 5.78
N ARG A 55 -21.97 0.10 5.76
CA ARG A 55 -23.40 -0.18 5.94
C ARG A 55 -23.95 -1.04 4.82
N ILE A 56 -23.55 -0.78 3.58
CA ILE A 56 -23.92 -1.61 2.42
C ILE A 56 -23.29 -3.00 2.53
N CYS A 57 -22.03 -3.12 2.95
CA CYS A 57 -21.37 -4.42 3.14
C CYS A 57 -22.05 -5.29 4.19
N LEU A 58 -22.53 -4.69 5.29
CA LEU A 58 -23.27 -5.39 6.33
C LEU A 58 -24.72 -5.68 5.91
N ASP A 59 -25.45 -4.69 5.40
CA ASP A 59 -26.89 -4.80 5.05
C ASP A 59 -27.12 -5.71 3.82
N LYS A 60 -26.14 -5.87 2.94
CA LYS A 60 -26.21 -6.74 1.75
C LYS A 60 -25.42 -8.04 1.90
N GLU A 61 -24.92 -8.35 3.10
CA GLU A 61 -24.05 -9.50 3.38
C GLU A 61 -22.80 -9.58 2.47
N LEU A 62 -22.31 -8.45 1.93
CA LEU A 62 -21.12 -8.43 1.07
C LEU A 62 -19.84 -8.78 1.83
N ALA A 63 -19.89 -8.85 3.17
CA ALA A 63 -18.84 -9.50 3.97
C ALA A 63 -18.60 -10.96 3.58
N ARG A 64 -19.54 -11.60 2.84
CA ARG A 64 -19.36 -12.92 2.22
C ARG A 64 -18.71 -12.86 0.83
N LEU A 65 -18.60 -11.67 0.23
CA LEU A 65 -18.18 -11.47 -1.16
C LEU A 65 -16.79 -10.84 -1.29
N VAL A 66 -16.29 -10.15 -0.26
CA VAL A 66 -14.98 -9.48 -0.27
C VAL A 66 -14.19 -9.91 0.96
N GLU A 67 -13.09 -10.61 0.70
CA GLU A 67 -12.14 -11.19 1.67
C GLU A 67 -11.70 -10.23 2.77
N LYS A 68 -11.35 -8.98 2.39
CA LYS A 68 -10.97 -7.92 3.35
C LYS A 68 -12.06 -7.70 4.38
N TYR A 69 -13.32 -7.65 3.95
CA TYR A 69 -14.46 -7.43 4.84
C TYR A 69 -14.85 -8.69 5.62
N SER A 70 -14.59 -9.89 5.10
CA SER A 70 -14.72 -11.14 5.86
C SER A 70 -13.75 -11.17 7.05
N ALA A 71 -12.48 -10.81 6.82
CA ALA A 71 -11.46 -10.74 7.87
C ALA A 71 -11.79 -9.65 8.91
N VAL A 72 -12.13 -8.44 8.46
CA VAL A 72 -12.56 -7.35 9.36
C VAL A 72 -13.77 -7.75 10.20
N ALA A 73 -14.76 -8.42 9.61
CA ALA A 73 -15.94 -8.89 10.36
C ALA A 73 -15.61 -9.93 11.44
N ARG A 74 -14.51 -10.70 11.27
CA ARG A 74 -14.07 -11.72 12.23
C ARG A 74 -13.11 -11.17 13.30
N LEU A 75 -12.49 -10.02 13.07
CA LEU A 75 -11.51 -9.41 13.98
C LEU A 75 -12.02 -9.27 15.43
N PRO A 76 -13.26 -8.82 15.73
CA PRO A 76 -13.73 -8.70 17.12
C PRO A 76 -13.72 -10.04 17.87
N SER A 77 -14.14 -11.13 17.23
CA SER A 77 -14.10 -12.46 17.85
C SER A 77 -12.67 -12.96 18.04
N LEU A 78 -11.78 -12.73 17.06
CA LEU A 78 -10.38 -13.09 17.22
C LEU A 78 -9.77 -12.40 18.44
N LEU A 79 -9.99 -11.10 18.61
CA LEU A 79 -9.47 -10.34 19.75
C LEU A 79 -10.04 -10.84 21.07
N GLN A 80 -11.31 -11.26 21.13
CA GLN A 80 -11.86 -11.89 22.33
C GLN A 80 -11.16 -13.22 22.65
N ASP A 81 -10.96 -14.06 21.63
CA ASP A 81 -10.33 -15.39 21.78
C ASP A 81 -8.84 -15.29 22.17
N THR A 82 -8.16 -14.18 21.81
CA THR A 82 -6.74 -13.94 22.11
C THR A 82 -6.49 -13.08 23.35
N ASP A 83 -7.52 -12.79 24.15
CA ASP A 83 -7.43 -11.87 25.29
C ASP A 83 -6.85 -10.50 24.87
N HIS A 84 -7.36 -9.99 23.75
CA HIS A 84 -7.06 -8.69 23.16
C HIS A 84 -5.59 -8.50 22.75
N ARG A 85 -4.84 -9.59 22.54
CA ARG A 85 -3.47 -9.54 22.03
C ARG A 85 -3.45 -9.18 20.55
N PHE A 86 -2.40 -8.45 20.17
CA PHE A 86 -2.14 -8.11 18.77
C PHE A 86 -1.97 -9.39 17.93
N PRO A 87 -2.65 -9.50 16.76
CA PRO A 87 -2.51 -10.65 15.87
C PRO A 87 -1.06 -10.80 15.39
N SER A 88 -0.56 -12.02 15.37
CA SER A 88 0.77 -12.32 14.80
C SER A 88 0.62 -12.82 13.36
N PRO A 89 1.65 -12.68 12.50
CA PRO A 89 1.68 -13.32 11.18
C PRO A 89 1.30 -14.81 11.26
N GLY A 90 0.43 -15.26 10.36
CA GLY A 90 -0.10 -16.63 10.35
C GLY A 90 -1.19 -16.93 11.40
N LYS A 91 -1.56 -15.96 12.24
CA LYS A 91 -2.62 -16.05 13.27
C LYS A 91 -3.54 -14.81 13.25
N THR A 92 -3.94 -14.38 12.07
CA THR A 92 -4.83 -13.22 11.86
C THR A 92 -6.29 -13.64 11.65
N ALA A 93 -7.18 -12.66 11.48
CA ALA A 93 -8.59 -12.93 11.19
C ALA A 93 -8.73 -13.58 9.80
N TYR A 94 -7.89 -13.18 8.85
CA TYR A 94 -7.74 -13.84 7.57
C TYR A 94 -7.39 -15.33 7.72
N ASN A 95 -6.38 -15.68 8.52
CA ASN A 95 -5.99 -17.07 8.74
C ASN A 95 -7.14 -17.94 9.27
N THR A 96 -7.96 -17.38 10.16
CA THR A 96 -9.15 -18.05 10.70
C THR A 96 -10.21 -18.27 9.63
N VAL A 97 -10.50 -17.26 8.80
CA VAL A 97 -11.54 -17.33 7.75
C VAL A 97 -11.16 -18.36 6.69
N TYR A 98 -9.88 -18.43 6.29
CA TYR A 98 -9.41 -19.29 5.21
C TYR A 98 -8.81 -20.61 5.68
N ASN A 99 -8.81 -20.86 6.99
CA ASN A 99 -8.27 -22.06 7.62
C ASN A 99 -6.86 -22.40 7.11
N THR A 100 -5.97 -21.42 7.18
CA THR A 100 -4.58 -21.49 6.70
C THR A 100 -3.65 -20.81 7.69
N THR A 101 -2.40 -21.27 7.78
CA THR A 101 -1.34 -20.61 8.56
C THR A 101 -0.45 -19.71 7.70
N LEU A 102 -0.66 -19.69 6.39
CA LEU A 102 0.10 -18.85 5.46
C LEU A 102 -0.45 -17.43 5.44
N ASP A 103 0.41 -16.45 5.20
CA ASP A 103 -0.02 -15.09 4.90
C ASP A 103 -0.77 -15.04 3.54
N PHE A 104 -1.47 -13.93 3.31
CA PHE A 104 -2.26 -13.70 2.11
C PHE A 104 -1.44 -13.89 0.82
N TYR A 105 -0.19 -13.40 0.80
CA TYR A 105 0.66 -13.43 -0.38
C TYR A 105 1.19 -14.83 -0.67
N SER A 106 1.76 -15.51 0.34
CA SER A 106 2.23 -16.90 0.21
C SER A 106 1.11 -17.87 -0.14
N PHE A 107 -0.08 -17.69 0.44
CA PHE A 107 -1.23 -18.53 0.13
C PHE A 107 -1.67 -18.33 -1.33
N SER A 108 -1.87 -17.07 -1.72
CA SER A 108 -2.35 -16.73 -3.06
C SER A 108 -1.35 -17.15 -4.15
N SER A 109 -0.06 -16.89 -3.93
CA SER A 109 0.99 -17.22 -4.91
C SER A 109 1.22 -18.72 -5.09
N LYS A 110 0.90 -19.55 -4.08
CA LYS A 110 1.11 -21.01 -4.15
C LYS A 110 -0.14 -21.80 -4.50
N PHE A 111 -1.32 -21.35 -4.04
CA PHE A 111 -2.54 -22.15 -4.06
C PHE A 111 -3.72 -21.47 -4.75
N ASP A 112 -3.70 -20.14 -4.92
CA ASP A 112 -4.81 -19.40 -5.52
C ASP A 112 -4.31 -18.25 -6.41
N HIS A 113 -3.73 -18.64 -7.55
CA HIS A 113 -3.21 -17.72 -8.55
C HIS A 113 -4.25 -16.73 -9.07
N LYS A 114 -5.53 -17.12 -9.13
CA LYS A 114 -6.61 -16.22 -9.54
C LYS A 114 -6.73 -15.07 -8.53
N ARG A 115 -6.73 -15.37 -7.24
CA ARG A 115 -6.76 -14.36 -6.18
C ARG A 115 -5.55 -13.45 -6.22
N ALA A 116 -4.36 -14.01 -6.42
CA ALA A 116 -3.13 -13.23 -6.56
C ALA A 116 -3.25 -12.22 -7.72
N LEU A 117 -3.75 -12.66 -8.87
CA LEU A 117 -3.94 -11.80 -10.04
C LEU A 117 -5.03 -10.75 -9.85
N ASP A 118 -6.18 -11.12 -9.27
CA ASP A 118 -7.27 -10.18 -8.98
C ASP A 118 -6.79 -9.06 -8.05
N TYR A 119 -6.00 -9.41 -7.01
CA TYR A 119 -5.37 -8.44 -6.14
C TYR A 119 -4.41 -7.53 -6.90
N ALA A 120 -3.49 -8.10 -7.68
CA ALA A 120 -2.51 -7.34 -8.45
C ALA A 120 -3.17 -6.38 -9.46
N MET A 121 -4.25 -6.80 -10.13
CA MET A 121 -5.04 -5.93 -11.02
C MET A 121 -5.74 -4.80 -10.25
N SER A 122 -6.20 -5.05 -9.02
CA SER A 122 -6.85 -4.01 -8.21
C SER A 122 -5.90 -2.86 -7.83
N MET A 123 -4.59 -3.11 -7.82
CA MET A 123 -3.56 -2.11 -7.51
C MET A 123 -3.37 -1.07 -8.63
N GLU A 124 -3.92 -1.28 -9.83
CA GLU A 124 -3.83 -0.32 -10.94
C GLU A 124 -4.43 1.04 -10.57
N ASN A 125 -5.67 1.05 -10.07
CA ASN A 125 -6.36 2.28 -9.69
C ASN A 125 -5.62 2.99 -8.54
N LEU A 126 -5.05 2.21 -7.63
CA LEU A 126 -4.28 2.74 -6.51
C LEU A 126 -2.99 3.40 -7.01
N ALA A 127 -2.27 2.78 -7.94
CA ALA A 127 -1.10 3.36 -8.57
C ALA A 127 -1.44 4.66 -9.31
N GLN A 128 -2.50 4.67 -10.12
CA GLN A 128 -2.96 5.86 -10.84
C GLN A 128 -3.36 7.00 -9.89
N ALA A 129 -3.99 6.69 -8.75
CA ALA A 129 -4.40 7.69 -7.77
C ALA A 129 -3.23 8.26 -6.96
N GLN A 130 -2.24 7.42 -6.62
CA GLN A 130 -1.17 7.78 -5.68
C GLN A 130 0.11 8.26 -6.35
N LEU A 131 0.44 7.85 -7.57
CA LEU A 131 1.69 8.30 -8.21
C LEU A 131 1.76 9.79 -8.53
N PRO A 132 0.65 10.49 -8.87
CA PRO A 132 0.68 11.93 -8.97
C PRO A 132 1.13 12.61 -7.67
N PHE A 133 0.93 11.97 -6.51
CA PHE A 133 1.49 12.46 -5.25
C PHE A 133 3.02 12.32 -5.21
N PHE A 134 3.56 11.16 -5.61
CA PHE A 134 5.01 10.95 -5.67
C PHE A 134 5.70 12.04 -6.49
N GLU A 135 5.17 12.34 -7.69
CA GLU A 135 5.72 13.36 -8.57
C GLU A 135 5.67 14.79 -7.98
N ARG A 136 4.70 15.07 -7.09
CA ARG A 136 4.58 16.38 -6.44
C ARG A 136 5.42 16.50 -5.18
N ALA A 137 5.55 15.42 -4.43
CA ALA A 137 6.21 15.41 -3.12
C ALA A 137 7.71 15.19 -3.26
N TYR A 138 8.12 14.25 -4.10
CA TYR A 138 9.51 13.88 -4.26
C TYR A 138 10.18 14.70 -5.39
N PRO A 139 11.29 15.40 -5.12
CA PRO A 139 12.03 16.16 -6.12
C PRO A 139 12.79 15.20 -7.06
N CYS A 140 12.09 14.75 -8.10
CA CYS A 140 12.56 13.77 -9.09
C CYS A 140 13.87 14.17 -9.80
N GLU A 141 14.23 15.46 -9.83
CA GLU A 141 15.51 15.97 -10.34
C GLU A 141 16.73 15.51 -9.54
N ARG A 142 16.54 14.92 -8.36
CA ARG A 142 17.59 14.24 -7.58
C ARG A 142 17.99 12.87 -8.15
N LEU A 143 17.22 12.35 -9.09
CA LEU A 143 17.47 11.07 -9.75
C LEU A 143 18.14 11.30 -11.08
N GLU A 144 19.11 10.44 -11.40
CA GLU A 144 19.78 10.47 -12.69
C GLU A 144 18.81 10.03 -13.80
N ALA A 145 18.93 10.61 -14.99
CA ALA A 145 18.04 10.30 -16.11
C ALA A 145 18.05 8.79 -16.49
N THR A 146 19.22 8.15 -16.34
CA THR A 146 19.48 6.74 -16.63
C THR A 146 19.29 5.81 -15.43
N THR A 147 18.62 6.27 -14.37
CA THR A 147 18.35 5.46 -13.17
C THR A 147 17.71 4.11 -13.54
N HIS A 148 18.20 3.04 -12.92
CA HIS A 148 17.57 1.74 -12.95
C HIS A 148 16.63 1.60 -11.74
N PHE A 149 15.33 1.47 -11.98
CA PHE A 149 14.35 1.26 -10.92
C PHE A 149 14.11 -0.23 -10.73
N ILE A 150 14.28 -0.72 -9.51
CA ILE A 150 13.84 -2.06 -9.11
C ILE A 150 12.55 -1.90 -8.31
N ASP A 151 11.43 -2.31 -8.90
CA ASP A 151 10.08 -2.22 -8.31
C ASP A 151 9.82 -3.50 -7.50
N VAL A 152 10.13 -3.46 -6.20
CA VAL A 152 10.12 -4.62 -5.30
C VAL A 152 8.69 -4.93 -4.88
N ALA A 153 8.23 -6.16 -5.15
CA ALA A 153 6.82 -6.55 -5.04
C ALA A 153 5.90 -5.64 -5.88
N GLY A 154 6.35 -5.28 -7.09
CA GLY A 154 5.70 -4.30 -7.96
C GLY A 154 4.43 -4.78 -8.67
N GLY A 155 4.00 -6.03 -8.45
CA GLY A 155 2.79 -6.60 -9.02
C GLY A 155 2.85 -6.68 -10.54
N LEU A 156 1.83 -6.11 -11.21
CA LEU A 156 1.79 -6.04 -12.67
C LEU A 156 2.61 -4.87 -13.25
N GLY A 157 3.42 -4.19 -12.43
CA GLY A 157 4.32 -3.12 -12.86
C GLY A 157 3.63 -1.79 -13.16
N TYR A 158 2.39 -1.57 -12.70
CA TYR A 158 1.65 -0.33 -12.97
C TYR A 158 2.40 0.93 -12.52
N THR A 159 3.09 0.84 -11.39
CA THR A 159 3.95 1.92 -10.89
C THR A 159 5.08 2.22 -11.87
N SER A 160 5.84 1.20 -12.23
CA SER A 160 6.90 1.26 -13.24
C SER A 160 6.40 1.76 -14.61
N HIS A 161 5.21 1.35 -15.06
CA HIS A 161 4.62 1.80 -16.32
C HIS A 161 4.37 3.32 -16.35
N ILE A 162 3.90 3.88 -15.24
CA ILE A 162 3.63 5.32 -15.12
C ILE A 162 4.96 6.08 -15.02
N LEU A 163 5.88 5.63 -14.16
CA LEU A 163 7.20 6.26 -14.00
C LEU A 163 8.01 6.22 -15.30
N ALA A 164 7.91 5.16 -16.10
CA ALA A 164 8.59 5.05 -17.39
C ALA A 164 8.15 6.13 -18.40
N GLN A 165 6.94 6.69 -18.27
CA GLN A 165 6.50 7.81 -19.11
C GLN A 165 7.20 9.11 -18.72
N ARG A 166 7.56 9.26 -17.43
CA ARG A 166 8.22 10.45 -16.88
C ARG A 166 9.75 10.40 -17.01
N PHE A 167 10.33 9.24 -16.76
CA PHE A 167 11.76 8.97 -16.87
C PHE A 167 12.02 8.21 -18.17
N THR A 168 12.17 8.95 -19.26
CA THR A 168 12.24 8.39 -20.62
C THR A 168 13.54 7.62 -20.90
N GLU A 169 14.60 7.92 -20.16
CA GLU A 169 15.91 7.26 -20.27
C GLU A 169 16.15 6.18 -19.20
N ALA A 170 15.24 6.07 -18.23
CA ALA A 170 15.33 5.07 -17.17
C ALA A 170 14.97 3.67 -17.67
N SER A 171 15.46 2.68 -16.94
CA SER A 171 15.07 1.28 -17.09
C SER A 171 14.44 0.77 -15.80
N PHE A 172 13.65 -0.29 -15.90
CA PHE A 172 12.86 -0.81 -14.79
C PHE A 172 12.98 -2.34 -14.73
N ASP A 173 13.11 -2.89 -13.53
CA ASP A 173 12.96 -4.31 -13.24
C ASP A 173 11.84 -4.50 -12.22
N VAL A 174 10.73 -5.10 -12.63
CA VAL A 174 9.59 -5.36 -11.75
C VAL A 174 9.76 -6.74 -11.12
N GLN A 175 9.84 -6.79 -9.80
CA GLN A 175 10.08 -8.00 -9.04
C GLN A 175 8.82 -8.43 -8.30
N ASP A 176 8.42 -9.70 -8.47
CA ASP A 176 7.27 -10.27 -7.76
C ASP A 176 7.33 -11.81 -7.80
N TYR A 177 6.31 -12.50 -7.28
CA TYR A 177 6.17 -13.94 -7.38
C TYR A 177 6.08 -14.44 -8.82
N PRO A 178 6.55 -15.67 -9.12
CA PRO A 178 6.68 -16.18 -10.49
C PRO A 178 5.42 -16.06 -11.35
N TYR A 179 4.26 -16.40 -10.80
CA TYR A 179 2.99 -16.30 -11.53
C TYR A 179 2.59 -14.85 -11.84
N ILE A 180 2.84 -13.92 -10.91
CA ILE A 180 2.55 -12.49 -11.13
C ILE A 180 3.48 -11.91 -12.18
N VAL A 181 4.77 -12.26 -12.13
CA VAL A 181 5.75 -11.89 -13.16
C VAL A 181 5.34 -12.38 -14.55
N GLU A 182 4.88 -13.63 -14.68
CA GLU A 182 4.37 -14.15 -15.95
C GLU A 182 3.19 -13.31 -16.47
N MET A 183 2.27 -12.91 -15.59
CA MET A 183 1.12 -12.08 -15.96
C MET A 183 1.51 -10.64 -16.27
N ALA A 184 2.48 -10.08 -15.54
CA ALA A 184 3.02 -8.74 -15.75
C ALA A 184 3.69 -8.63 -17.12
N GLN A 185 4.52 -9.62 -17.49
CA GLN A 185 5.14 -9.71 -18.82
C GLN A 185 4.09 -9.72 -19.94
N LYS A 186 3.01 -10.50 -19.80
CA LYS A 186 1.91 -10.56 -20.78
C LYS A 186 1.13 -9.26 -20.89
N LYS A 187 1.02 -8.51 -19.80
CA LYS A 187 0.26 -7.24 -19.72
C LYS A 187 1.14 -6.01 -19.97
N CYS A 188 2.46 -6.17 -20.10
CA CYS A 188 3.39 -5.08 -20.36
C CYS A 188 3.04 -4.36 -21.68
N PRO A 189 2.80 -3.04 -21.67
CA PRO A 189 2.50 -2.28 -22.88
C PRO A 189 3.62 -2.39 -23.92
N ASP A 190 3.26 -2.57 -25.19
CA ASP A 190 4.23 -2.73 -26.28
C ASP A 190 5.27 -1.58 -26.34
N ALA A 191 4.84 -0.35 -26.07
CA ALA A 191 5.69 0.84 -26.06
C ALA A 191 6.75 0.85 -24.94
N LEU A 192 6.59 0.01 -23.90
CA LEU A 192 7.51 -0.11 -22.77
C LEU A 192 8.37 -1.38 -22.85
N LYS A 193 8.07 -2.28 -23.78
CA LYS A 193 8.89 -3.47 -24.04
C LYS A 193 10.31 -3.04 -24.40
N GLY A 194 11.30 -3.57 -23.68
CA GLY A 194 12.71 -3.22 -23.82
C GLY A 194 13.23 -2.21 -22.79
N ARG A 195 12.35 -1.46 -22.10
CA ARG A 195 12.73 -0.65 -20.94
C ARG A 195 12.35 -1.29 -19.60
N ILE A 196 11.42 -2.23 -19.63
CA ILE A 196 10.91 -2.91 -18.44
C ILE A 196 11.19 -4.41 -18.55
N SER A 197 11.98 -4.92 -17.61
CA SER A 197 12.16 -6.34 -17.33
C SER A 197 11.28 -6.77 -16.17
N PHE A 198 11.09 -8.08 -16.04
CA PHE A 198 10.32 -8.66 -14.95
C PHE A 198 11.09 -9.86 -14.41
N THR A 199 11.33 -9.87 -13.11
CA THR A 199 12.18 -10.85 -12.44
C THR A 199 11.40 -11.53 -11.32
N ALA A 200 11.33 -12.86 -11.35
CA ALA A 200 10.72 -13.61 -10.26
C ALA A 200 11.64 -13.55 -9.03
N HIS A 201 11.21 -12.84 -7.99
CA HIS A 201 12.00 -12.66 -6.78
C HIS A 201 11.10 -12.53 -5.54
N ASP A 202 11.50 -13.20 -4.46
CA ASP A 202 10.89 -13.08 -3.14
C ASP A 202 11.74 -12.09 -2.33
N MET A 203 11.14 -10.95 -1.97
CA MET A 203 11.81 -9.85 -1.24
C MET A 203 12.33 -10.24 0.16
N LEU A 204 11.90 -11.38 0.70
CA LEU A 204 12.46 -11.92 1.95
C LEU A 204 13.78 -12.67 1.74
N LEU A 205 14.18 -12.91 0.50
CA LEU A 205 15.50 -13.42 0.13
C LEU A 205 16.48 -12.28 -0.16
N ALA A 206 17.77 -12.61 -0.17
CA ALA A 206 18.81 -11.64 -0.55
C ALA A 206 18.54 -11.10 -1.96
N GLN A 207 18.63 -9.77 -2.11
CA GLN A 207 18.37 -9.10 -3.37
C GLN A 207 19.36 -9.59 -4.45
N PRO A 208 18.91 -9.88 -5.69
CA PRO A 208 19.80 -10.31 -6.76
C PRO A 208 20.89 -9.28 -7.05
N GLU A 209 22.06 -9.77 -7.47
CA GLU A 209 23.21 -8.91 -7.79
C GLU A 209 22.86 -7.90 -8.89
N ILE A 210 23.19 -6.63 -8.65
CA ILE A 210 22.97 -5.54 -9.60
C ILE A 210 24.25 -5.35 -10.41
N ASP A 211 24.17 -5.47 -11.74
CA ASP A 211 25.30 -5.21 -12.63
C ASP A 211 25.66 -3.71 -12.60
N ARG A 212 26.73 -3.38 -11.89
CA ARG A 212 27.17 -1.99 -11.67
C ARG A 212 27.78 -1.32 -12.90
N ASN A 213 28.20 -2.11 -13.90
CA ASN A 213 28.66 -1.54 -15.16
C ASN A 213 27.49 -1.06 -16.01
N LEU A 214 26.35 -1.73 -15.91
CA LEU A 214 25.13 -1.38 -16.63
C LEU A 214 24.25 -0.39 -15.85
N TYR A 215 24.18 -0.54 -14.53
CA TYR A 215 23.31 0.22 -13.64
C TYR A 215 24.12 0.92 -12.53
N PRO A 216 24.79 2.03 -12.86
CA PRO A 216 25.58 2.80 -11.88
C PRO A 216 24.72 3.59 -10.86
N PHE A 217 23.43 3.73 -11.13
CA PHE A 217 22.45 4.40 -10.26
C PHE A 217 21.20 3.53 -10.16
N THR A 218 20.90 3.01 -8.97
CA THR A 218 19.71 2.19 -8.73
C THR A 218 18.79 2.81 -7.68
N VAL A 219 17.49 2.76 -7.98
CA VAL A 219 16.42 3.07 -7.02
C VAL A 219 15.66 1.78 -6.73
N LEU A 220 15.68 1.31 -5.49
CA LEU A 220 14.82 0.21 -5.04
C LEU A 220 13.51 0.80 -4.50
N LEU A 221 12.40 0.50 -5.15
CA LEU A 221 11.10 1.07 -4.87
C LEU A 221 10.27 0.10 -4.03
N LEU A 222 9.78 0.59 -2.89
CA LEU A 222 8.84 -0.10 -2.00
C LEU A 222 7.58 0.77 -1.86
N LYS A 223 6.59 0.58 -2.73
CA LYS A 223 5.34 1.34 -2.70
C LYS A 223 4.20 0.50 -2.13
N ILE A 224 3.63 0.92 -1.00
CA ILE A 224 2.49 0.22 -0.35
C ILE A 224 2.90 -1.24 -0.06
N ILE A 225 4.10 -1.41 0.51
CA ILE A 225 4.67 -2.72 0.81
C ILE A 225 4.82 -2.89 2.33
N LEU A 226 5.60 -2.01 2.97
CA LEU A 226 5.98 -2.20 4.38
C LEU A 226 4.79 -2.19 5.33
N HIS A 227 3.67 -1.54 4.98
CA HIS A 227 2.46 -1.55 5.80
C HIS A 227 1.75 -2.91 5.93
N ASP A 228 2.05 -3.87 5.06
CA ASP A 228 1.46 -5.23 5.09
C ASP A 228 2.32 -6.19 5.92
N HIS A 229 3.46 -5.72 6.42
CA HIS A 229 4.47 -6.54 7.08
C HIS A 229 4.71 -6.10 8.50
N CYS A 230 4.97 -7.07 9.39
CA CYS A 230 5.39 -6.76 10.74
C CYS A 230 6.82 -6.19 10.76
N ASP A 231 7.24 -5.58 11.87
CA ASP A 231 8.54 -4.91 11.95
C ASP A 231 9.73 -5.83 11.68
N GLU A 232 9.65 -7.10 12.10
CA GLU A 232 10.68 -8.11 11.84
C GLU A 232 10.81 -8.40 10.35
N GLU A 233 9.69 -8.56 9.64
CA GLU A 233 9.66 -8.78 8.19
C GLU A 233 10.15 -7.54 7.45
N CYS A 234 9.68 -6.35 7.82
CA CYS A 234 10.16 -5.10 7.24
C CYS A 234 11.68 -4.95 7.39
N LYS A 235 12.24 -5.27 8.56
CA LYS A 235 13.70 -5.27 8.78
C LYS A 235 14.41 -6.28 7.91
N ALA A 236 13.82 -7.47 7.70
CA ALA A 236 14.40 -8.47 6.80
C ALA A 236 14.44 -7.97 5.35
N ILE A 237 13.32 -7.44 4.85
CA ILE A 237 13.20 -6.84 3.51
C ILE A 237 14.24 -5.73 3.36
N LEU A 238 14.24 -4.74 4.26
CA LEU A 238 15.15 -3.60 4.20
C LEU A 238 16.62 -4.03 4.25
N LYS A 239 16.99 -5.01 5.09
CA LYS A 239 18.36 -5.55 5.14
C LYS A 239 18.77 -6.22 3.82
N ASN A 240 17.88 -7.00 3.21
CA ASN A 240 18.16 -7.64 1.92
C ASN A 240 18.43 -6.58 0.84
N LEU A 241 17.62 -5.51 0.80
CA LEU A 241 17.82 -4.41 -0.16
C LEU A 241 19.09 -3.61 0.14
N LEU A 242 19.29 -3.19 1.40
CA LEU A 242 20.48 -2.43 1.84
C LEU A 242 21.78 -3.19 1.55
N SER A 243 21.79 -4.52 1.68
CA SER A 243 22.97 -5.34 1.41
C SER A 243 23.39 -5.37 -0.05
N ALA A 244 22.46 -5.08 -0.98
CA ALA A 244 22.75 -5.02 -2.40
C ALA A 244 23.13 -3.61 -2.87
N MET A 245 22.93 -2.56 -2.08
CA MET A 245 23.15 -1.16 -2.48
C MET A 245 24.63 -0.76 -2.56
N ASP A 246 24.92 0.17 -3.46
CA ASP A 246 26.15 0.98 -3.46
C ASP A 246 25.84 2.43 -3.02
N LYS A 247 26.87 3.26 -2.81
CA LYS A 247 26.78 4.64 -2.30
C LYS A 247 25.84 5.58 -3.07
N ASN A 248 25.60 5.30 -4.35
CA ASN A 248 24.78 6.13 -5.23
C ASN A 248 23.31 5.67 -5.28
N ASP A 249 23.04 4.49 -4.73
CA ASP A 249 21.71 3.91 -4.72
C ASP A 249 20.86 4.53 -3.62
N ARG A 250 19.55 4.33 -3.74
CA ARG A 250 18.60 4.69 -2.70
C ARG A 250 17.42 3.74 -2.67
N ILE A 251 16.84 3.57 -1.50
CA ILE A 251 15.52 2.95 -1.35
C ILE A 251 14.50 4.08 -1.28
N LEU A 252 13.47 4.03 -2.13
CA LEU A 252 12.31 4.90 -2.02
C LEU A 252 11.16 4.11 -1.43
N VAL A 253 10.81 4.41 -0.18
CA VAL A 253 9.61 3.85 0.47
C VAL A 253 8.47 4.85 0.28
N ILE A 254 7.40 4.43 -0.39
CA ILE A 254 6.22 5.24 -0.65
C ILE A 254 5.04 4.57 0.05
N ASP A 255 4.74 5.02 1.27
CA ASP A 255 3.74 4.36 2.12
C ASP A 255 2.85 5.35 2.87
N THR A 256 1.79 4.82 3.47
CA THR A 256 0.86 5.59 4.31
C THR A 256 1.48 5.78 5.69
N VAL A 257 1.47 7.04 6.13
CA VAL A 257 1.85 7.46 7.48
C VAL A 257 0.60 7.94 8.20
N ILE A 258 0.48 7.56 9.47
CA ILE A 258 -0.60 8.00 10.35
C ILE A 258 -0.06 8.78 11.55
N PRO A 259 -0.82 9.72 12.14
CA PRO A 259 -0.43 10.40 13.36
C PRO A 259 -0.63 9.50 14.60
N GLU A 260 0.10 9.76 15.68
CA GLU A 260 -0.02 9.02 16.95
C GLU A 260 -1.45 9.09 17.53
N VAL A 261 -2.13 10.23 17.34
CA VAL A 261 -3.51 10.48 17.78
C VAL A 261 -4.23 11.30 16.72
N GLY A 262 -5.53 11.07 16.54
CA GLY A 262 -6.37 11.93 15.71
C GLY A 262 -6.28 11.63 14.20
N GLY A 263 -5.85 10.43 13.82
CA GLY A 263 -5.88 9.97 12.44
C GLY A 263 -7.28 10.07 11.83
N SER A 264 -7.34 10.30 10.53
CA SER A 264 -8.58 10.35 9.78
C SER A 264 -9.34 9.04 9.87
N LEU A 265 -10.65 9.12 9.63
CA LEU A 265 -11.49 7.94 9.57
C LEU A 265 -11.03 6.95 8.47
N SER A 266 -10.55 7.47 7.34
CA SER A 266 -10.01 6.64 6.26
C SER A 266 -8.78 5.86 6.68
N SER A 267 -7.81 6.52 7.31
CA SER A 267 -6.56 5.89 7.72
C SER A 267 -6.77 4.91 8.87
N SER A 268 -7.61 5.28 9.85
CA SER A 268 -8.02 4.37 10.93
C SER A 268 -8.72 3.12 10.39
N PHE A 269 -9.57 3.27 9.38
CA PHE A 269 -10.24 2.12 8.76
C PHE A 269 -9.27 1.24 7.97
N SER A 270 -8.34 1.85 7.23
CA SER A 270 -7.30 1.11 6.54
C SER A 270 -6.42 0.33 7.53
N ASP A 271 -6.14 0.90 8.70
CA ASP A 271 -5.35 0.25 9.75
C ASP A 271 -6.04 -1.01 10.30
N VAL A 272 -7.36 -0.95 10.50
CA VAL A 272 -8.18 -2.11 10.88
C VAL A 272 -8.13 -3.21 9.81
N ILE A 273 -8.09 -2.85 8.52
CA ILE A 273 -7.90 -3.82 7.45
C ILE A 273 -6.53 -4.49 7.58
N GLN A 274 -5.46 -3.72 7.77
CA GLN A 274 -4.09 -4.26 7.93
C GLN A 274 -3.99 -5.21 9.12
N LEU A 275 -4.53 -4.81 10.26
CA LEU A 275 -4.58 -5.63 11.45
C LEU A 275 -5.33 -6.96 11.21
N SER A 276 -6.47 -6.89 10.52
CA SER A 276 -7.31 -8.07 10.28
C SER A 276 -6.71 -9.06 9.28
N MET A 277 -6.04 -8.55 8.24
CA MET A 277 -5.52 -9.36 7.15
C MET A 277 -4.12 -9.86 7.42
N PHE A 278 -3.23 -8.94 7.77
CA PHE A 278 -1.79 -9.18 7.78
C PHE A 278 -1.21 -9.25 9.20
N GLY A 279 -1.96 -8.81 10.22
CA GLY A 279 -1.41 -8.68 11.56
C GLY A 279 -0.31 -7.62 11.60
N SER A 280 -0.46 -6.59 10.76
CA SER A 280 0.39 -5.41 10.68
C SER A 280 -0.45 -4.17 10.96
N GLY A 281 0.18 -2.99 10.87
CA GLY A 281 -0.49 -1.70 10.97
C GLY A 281 0.28 -0.64 10.20
N HIS A 282 -0.40 0.48 9.96
CA HIS A 282 0.27 1.69 9.50
C HIS A 282 1.21 2.22 10.58
N ARG A 283 2.24 2.94 10.15
CA ARG A 283 3.27 3.48 11.03
C ARG A 283 3.24 4.99 11.03
N THR A 284 3.58 5.57 12.16
CA THR A 284 3.94 6.98 12.29
C THR A 284 5.29 7.24 11.63
N THR A 285 5.59 8.52 11.35
CA THR A 285 6.92 8.92 10.86
C THR A 285 8.04 8.46 11.81
N LYS A 286 7.82 8.56 13.13
CA LYS A 286 8.81 8.14 14.13
C LYS A 286 9.06 6.63 14.09
N GLU A 287 8.02 5.83 13.90
CA GLU A 287 8.13 4.37 13.78
C GLU A 287 8.84 3.97 12.48
N PHE A 288 8.58 4.64 11.36
CA PHE A 288 9.35 4.44 10.13
C PHE A 288 10.83 4.77 10.31
N LEU A 289 11.16 5.91 10.94
CA LEU A 289 12.56 6.27 11.22
C LEU A 289 13.24 5.23 12.13
N ALA A 290 12.55 4.79 13.18
CA ALA A 290 13.06 3.74 14.07
C ALA A 290 13.27 2.40 13.33
N LEU A 291 12.38 2.07 12.39
CA LEU A 291 12.51 0.90 11.52
C LEU A 291 13.76 0.97 10.63
N PHE A 292 13.97 2.10 9.94
CA PHE A 292 15.13 2.27 9.06
C PHE A 292 16.46 2.22 9.84
N HIS A 293 16.57 2.97 10.94
CA HIS A 293 17.77 2.95 11.78
C HIS A 293 17.95 1.62 12.56
N GLY A 294 16.88 0.85 12.72
CA GLY A 294 16.89 -0.48 13.35
C GLY A 294 17.44 -1.61 12.46
N CYS A 295 17.87 -1.31 11.24
CA CYS A 295 18.38 -2.32 10.30
C CYS A 295 19.85 -2.72 10.55
N GLY A 296 20.56 -2.06 11.47
CA GLY A 296 21.95 -2.40 11.82
C GLY A 296 23.00 -1.92 10.81
N VAL A 297 22.60 -1.05 9.88
CA VAL A 297 23.46 -0.33 8.94
C VAL A 297 23.17 1.16 9.12
N GLU A 298 24.20 2.00 9.11
CA GLU A 298 24.01 3.44 9.18
C GLU A 298 23.41 3.96 7.87
N VAL A 299 22.29 4.66 8.00
CA VAL A 299 21.52 5.20 6.88
C VAL A 299 21.16 6.65 7.13
N VAL A 300 21.08 7.42 6.06
CA VAL A 300 20.50 8.77 6.03
C VAL A 300 19.09 8.66 5.45
N VAL A 301 18.11 9.29 6.11
CA VAL A 301 16.71 9.26 5.69
C VAL A 301 16.21 10.68 5.44
N ASP A 302 15.87 10.99 4.19
CA ASP A 302 15.17 12.21 3.80
C ASP A 302 13.66 11.92 3.66
N MET A 303 12.80 12.82 4.15
CA MET A 303 11.35 12.64 4.16
C MET A 303 10.67 13.69 3.29
N PHE A 304 9.73 13.26 2.45
CA PHE A 304 9.00 14.12 1.53
C PHE A 304 7.50 13.87 1.65
N SER A 305 6.73 14.94 1.81
CA SER A 305 5.27 14.86 1.89
C SER A 305 4.62 16.07 1.23
N GLY A 306 3.31 15.98 1.00
CA GLY A 306 2.51 17.07 0.44
C GLY A 306 2.06 18.11 1.47
N GLY A 307 2.49 18.00 2.72
CA GLY A 307 2.07 18.84 3.85
C GLY A 307 3.18 19.02 4.90
N ALA A 308 2.86 19.64 6.04
CA ALA A 308 3.79 19.70 7.17
C ALA A 308 3.97 18.30 7.79
N VAL A 309 5.18 17.98 8.26
CA VAL A 309 5.56 16.62 8.70
C VAL A 309 5.00 16.26 10.07
N GLU A 310 4.74 17.24 10.95
CA GLU A 310 4.14 16.99 12.26
C GLU A 310 2.63 16.72 12.12
N GLU A 311 2.16 15.61 12.71
CA GLU A 311 0.76 15.14 12.65
C GLU A 311 0.25 14.77 11.24
N PHE A 312 1.16 14.41 10.34
CA PHE A 312 0.81 14.06 8.97
C PHE A 312 0.01 12.75 8.88
N ASP A 313 -1.12 12.81 8.17
CA ASP A 313 -1.95 11.66 7.82
C ASP A 313 -2.07 11.55 6.30
N GLY A 314 -1.42 10.56 5.72
CA GLY A 314 -1.46 10.31 4.28
C GLY A 314 -0.19 9.66 3.73
N MET A 315 -0.03 9.75 2.42
CA MET A 315 1.15 9.19 1.74
C MET A 315 2.41 10.01 2.03
N MET A 316 3.52 9.34 2.30
CA MET A 316 4.84 9.93 2.46
C MET A 316 5.86 9.18 1.62
N VAL A 317 6.91 9.88 1.17
CA VAL A 317 8.07 9.28 0.52
C VAL A 317 9.25 9.39 1.47
N PHE A 318 9.89 8.27 1.77
CA PHE A 318 11.15 8.21 2.48
C PHE A 318 12.25 7.81 1.48
N GLU A 319 13.28 8.65 1.36
CA GLU A 319 14.52 8.31 0.65
C GLU A 319 15.54 7.82 1.67
N VAL A 320 15.89 6.54 1.61
CA VAL A 320 16.89 5.92 2.47
C VAL A 320 18.17 5.70 1.66
N ARG A 321 19.30 6.21 2.17
CA ARG A 321 20.63 6.10 1.56
C ARG A 321 21.62 5.55 2.59
N LEU A 322 22.66 4.86 2.13
CA LEU A 322 23.80 4.50 2.98
C LEU A 322 24.50 5.78 3.46
N ALA A 323 24.93 5.80 4.72
CA ALA A 323 25.65 6.92 5.33
C ALA A 323 27.11 7.04 4.85
#